data_AF-A0A8J7CP01-F1
#
_entry.id   AF-A0A8J7CP01-F1
#
_cell.length_a   1.000
_cell.length_b   1.000
_cell.length_c   1.000
_cell.angle_alpha   90.00
_cell.angle_beta   90.00
_cell.angle_gamma   90.00
#
_symmetry.space_group_name_H-M   'P 1'
#
loop_
_entity.id
_entity.type
_entity.pdbx_description
1 polymer ?
#
loop_
_entity_poly.entity_id
_entity_poly.type
_entity_poly.pdbx_seq_one_letter_code
_entity_poly.pdbx_strand_id
1 'polypeptide(L)'
;MSTTSSKVLTGCGIGCLLAIVLVVGFGWMGYRWARLAADAVESVGQSEARLEEKFGQVRDFRPPVDGRLPADRLEAFLVVRESLAAQRAALEEAISGLAQDEGESGMTGGLRTARAGAQMAPRALDFSSARNESMLSAGMGFGEYTWIYWLTYDAWLGHPADESTLH
;
A
#
# COMPACT_ATOMS: atom_id res chain seq x y z
N MET A 1 30.93 24.83 -52.23
CA MET A 1 30.23 25.22 -51.00
C MET A 1 29.11 24.24 -50.59
N SER A 2 29.16 22.95 -50.99
CA SER A 2 28.05 22.01 -50.76
C SER A 2 28.22 21.09 -49.54
N THR A 3 29.36 21.12 -48.86
CA THR A 3 29.72 20.18 -47.78
C THR A 3 29.31 20.63 -46.37
N THR A 4 28.99 21.92 -46.18
CA THR A 4 28.58 22.47 -44.88
C THR A 4 27.07 22.32 -44.64
N SER A 5 26.24 22.46 -45.68
CA SER A 5 24.78 22.29 -45.58
C SER A 5 24.35 20.86 -45.28
N SER A 6 25.05 19.84 -45.79
CA SER A 6 24.65 18.44 -45.52
C SER A 6 24.86 18.08 -44.04
N LYS A 7 25.94 18.53 -43.41
CA LYS A 7 26.26 18.24 -42.00
C LYS A 7 25.24 18.84 -41.01
N VAL A 8 24.75 20.06 -41.30
CA VAL A 8 23.72 20.71 -40.48
C VAL A 8 22.38 20.00 -40.62
N LEU A 9 22.01 19.58 -41.84
CA LEU A 9 20.77 18.85 -42.07
C LEU A 9 20.78 17.46 -41.43
N THR A 10 21.91 16.74 -41.48
CA THR A 10 22.07 15.45 -40.79
C THR A 10 22.05 15.62 -39.27
N GLY A 11 22.62 16.69 -38.73
CA GLY A 11 22.58 17.00 -37.30
C GLY A 11 21.16 17.31 -36.78
N CYS A 12 20.38 18.09 -37.53
CA CYS A 12 18.99 18.40 -37.19
C CYS A 12 18.10 17.14 -37.25
N GLY A 13 18.28 16.29 -38.27
CA GLY A 13 17.55 15.03 -38.40
C GLY A 13 17.81 14.07 -37.24
N ILE A 14 19.07 13.90 -36.83
CA ILE A 14 19.43 13.04 -35.69
C ILE A 14 18.88 13.63 -34.39
N GLY A 15 18.96 14.95 -34.19
CA GLY A 15 18.42 15.62 -33.01
C GLY A 15 16.90 15.46 -32.88
N CYS A 16 16.15 15.68 -33.96
CA CYS A 16 14.70 15.49 -33.98
C CYS A 16 14.31 14.02 -33.77
N LEU A 17 15.01 13.08 -34.41
CA LEU A 17 14.77 11.66 -34.21
C LEU A 17 14.99 11.25 -32.73
N LEU A 18 16.06 11.72 -32.12
CA LEU A 18 16.41 11.42 -30.74
C LEU A 18 15.38 12.03 -29.77
N ALA A 19 14.92 13.25 -30.04
CA ALA A 19 13.83 13.87 -29.27
C ALA A 19 12.52 13.08 -29.38
N ILE A 20 12.15 12.62 -30.58
CA ILE A 20 10.95 11.79 -30.78
C ILE A 20 11.08 10.47 -30.03
N VAL A 21 12.22 9.80 -30.11
CA VAL A 21 12.47 8.53 -29.39
C VAL A 21 12.37 8.74 -27.88
N LEU A 22 12.92 9.83 -27.35
CA LEU A 22 12.81 10.15 -25.93
C LEU A 22 11.35 10.41 -25.53
N VAL A 23 10.61 11.23 -26.28
CA VAL A 23 9.20 11.53 -25.98
C VAL A 23 8.33 10.27 -26.05
N VAL A 24 8.50 9.45 -27.08
CA VAL A 24 7.76 8.18 -27.24
C VAL A 24 8.15 7.19 -26.15
N GLY A 25 9.44 7.05 -25.84
CA GLY A 25 9.95 6.14 -24.82
C GLY A 25 9.45 6.52 -23.42
N PHE A 26 9.60 7.79 -23.03
CA PHE A 26 9.09 8.29 -21.76
C PHE A 26 7.57 8.25 -21.69
N GLY A 27 6.87 8.57 -22.78
CA GLY A 27 5.41 8.47 -22.87
C GLY A 27 4.92 7.04 -22.68
N TRP A 28 5.56 6.06 -23.33
CA TRP A 28 5.25 4.65 -23.18
C TRP A 28 5.52 4.14 -21.77
N MET A 29 6.66 4.51 -21.19
CA MET A 29 7.03 4.10 -19.83
C MET A 29 6.07 4.70 -18.80
N GLY A 30 5.70 5.97 -18.95
CA GLY A 30 4.69 6.63 -18.13
C GLY A 30 3.32 5.97 -18.23
N TYR A 31 2.87 5.66 -19.46
CA TYR A 31 1.61 4.94 -19.69
C TYR A 31 1.59 3.55 -19.01
N ARG A 32 2.67 2.78 -19.17
CA ARG A 32 2.80 1.45 -18.55
C ARG A 32 2.76 1.51 -17.04
N TRP A 33 3.46 2.47 -16.45
CA TRP A 33 3.47 2.67 -14.99
C TRP A 33 2.08 3.09 -14.48
N ALA A 34 1.43 4.05 -15.14
CA ALA A 34 0.08 4.50 -14.78
C ALA A 34 -0.94 3.35 -14.87
N ARG A 35 -0.83 2.50 -15.89
CA ARG A 35 -1.70 1.34 -16.04
C ARG A 35 -1.51 0.30 -14.94
N LEU A 36 -0.27 -0.03 -14.59
CA LEU A 36 0.02 -0.96 -13.49
C LEU A 36 -0.49 -0.42 -12.14
N ALA A 37 -0.34 0.89 -11.90
CA ALA A 37 -0.87 1.53 -10.71
C ALA A 37 -2.41 1.46 -10.66
N ALA A 38 -3.08 1.71 -11.79
CA ALA A 38 -4.53 1.62 -11.89
C ALA A 38 -5.03 0.18 -11.65
N ASP A 39 -4.40 -0.81 -12.28
CA ASP A 39 -4.75 -2.23 -12.11
C ASP A 39 -4.58 -2.68 -10.64
N ALA A 40 -3.52 -2.20 -9.97
CA ALA A 40 -3.29 -2.49 -8.55
C ALA A 40 -4.38 -1.89 -7.64
N VAL A 41 -4.72 -0.61 -7.85
CA VAL A 41 -5.78 0.08 -7.09
C VAL A 41 -7.14 -0.61 -7.29
N GLU A 42 -7.47 -0.94 -8.53
CA GLU A 42 -8.71 -1.64 -8.89
C GLU A 42 -8.77 -3.02 -8.20
N SER A 43 -7.68 -3.78 -8.18
CA SER A 43 -7.64 -5.09 -7.52
C SER A 43 -7.90 -5.00 -6.00
N VAL A 44 -7.38 -3.97 -5.33
CA VAL A 44 -7.65 -3.70 -3.91
C VAL A 44 -9.13 -3.37 -3.74
N GLY A 45 -9.69 -2.48 -4.56
CA GLY A 45 -11.11 -2.14 -4.52
C GLY A 45 -12.03 -3.36 -4.71
N GLN A 46 -11.67 -4.28 -5.61
CA GLN A 46 -12.41 -5.54 -5.81
C GLN A 46 -12.33 -6.48 -4.61
N SER A 47 -11.19 -6.56 -3.93
CA SER A 47 -11.07 -7.36 -2.70
C SER A 47 -11.85 -6.77 -1.53
N GLU A 48 -11.91 -5.44 -1.44
CA GLU A 48 -12.71 -4.71 -0.44
C GLU A 48 -14.21 -4.87 -0.71
N ALA A 49 -14.64 -4.72 -1.96
CA ALA A 49 -16.03 -4.95 -2.37
C ALA A 49 -16.48 -6.39 -2.06
N ARG A 50 -15.61 -7.39 -2.27
CA ARG A 50 -15.90 -8.79 -1.89
C ARG A 50 -16.06 -8.97 -0.37
N LEU A 51 -15.29 -8.25 0.44
CA LEU A 51 -15.45 -8.26 1.89
C LEU A 51 -16.77 -7.61 2.30
N GLU A 52 -17.12 -6.46 1.72
CA GLU A 52 -18.38 -5.77 2.00
C GLU A 52 -19.60 -6.58 1.55
N GLU A 53 -19.53 -7.23 0.38
CA GLU A 53 -20.59 -8.11 -0.11
C GLU A 53 -20.81 -9.30 0.82
N LYS A 54 -19.73 -9.90 1.33
CA LYS A 54 -19.80 -11.12 2.14
C LYS A 54 -20.11 -10.85 3.62
N PHE A 55 -19.60 -9.75 4.17
CA PHE A 55 -19.64 -9.48 5.62
C PHE A 55 -20.35 -8.17 5.99
N GLY A 56 -20.81 -7.40 5.02
CA GLY A 56 -21.39 -6.07 5.22
C GLY A 56 -20.34 -4.97 5.38
N GLN A 57 -20.81 -3.73 5.46
CA GLN A 57 -19.93 -2.58 5.66
C GLN A 57 -19.45 -2.53 7.12
N VAL A 58 -18.34 -1.84 7.35
CA VAL A 58 -17.74 -1.69 8.69
C VAL A 58 -18.77 -1.19 9.72
N ARG A 59 -19.60 -0.22 9.33
CA ARG A 59 -20.65 0.39 10.18
C ARG A 59 -21.82 -0.54 10.51
N ASP A 60 -21.98 -1.61 9.76
CA ASP A 60 -23.06 -2.58 9.94
C ASP A 60 -22.66 -3.71 10.89
N PHE A 61 -21.36 -3.84 11.19
CA PHE A 61 -20.88 -4.77 12.19
C PHE A 61 -21.51 -4.46 13.56
N ARG A 62 -21.89 -5.53 14.26
CA ARG A 62 -22.44 -5.48 15.61
C ARG A 62 -21.61 -6.43 16.48
N PRO A 63 -20.87 -5.91 17.47
CA PRO A 63 -20.12 -6.77 18.38
C PRO A 63 -21.08 -7.65 19.20
N PRO A 64 -20.61 -8.79 19.71
CA PRO A 64 -21.40 -9.64 20.61
C PRO A 64 -21.92 -8.83 21.81
N VAL A 65 -23.20 -9.01 22.12
CA VAL A 65 -23.91 -8.24 23.19
C VAL A 65 -23.33 -8.51 24.58
N ASP A 66 -22.74 -9.69 24.77
CA ASP A 66 -22.07 -10.06 26.01
C ASP A 66 -20.63 -9.53 26.11
N GLY A 67 -20.13 -8.82 25.08
CA GLY A 67 -18.77 -8.29 25.02
C GLY A 67 -17.69 -9.36 24.96
N ARG A 68 -18.05 -10.65 24.87
CA ARG A 68 -17.09 -11.74 24.88
C ARG A 68 -16.55 -11.95 23.48
N LEU A 69 -15.22 -11.94 23.35
CA LEU A 69 -14.55 -12.34 22.13
C LEU A 69 -14.43 -13.88 22.09
N PRO A 70 -15.10 -14.58 21.18
CA PRO A 70 -14.94 -16.03 21.06
C PRO A 70 -13.50 -16.39 20.64
N ALA A 71 -12.98 -17.50 21.16
CA ALA A 71 -11.59 -17.90 20.94
C ALA A 71 -11.28 -18.12 19.45
N ASP A 72 -12.20 -18.71 18.70
CA ASP A 72 -12.08 -18.95 17.26
C ASP A 72 -11.98 -17.63 16.46
N ARG A 73 -12.66 -16.57 16.90
CA ARG A 73 -12.60 -15.25 16.26
C ARG A 73 -11.28 -14.54 16.55
N LEU A 74 -10.75 -14.68 17.77
CA LEU A 74 -9.41 -14.21 18.11
C LEU A 74 -8.34 -14.96 17.31
N GLU A 75 -8.46 -16.28 17.17
CA GLU A 75 -7.55 -17.08 16.33
C GLU A 75 -7.59 -16.64 14.86
N ALA A 76 -8.78 -16.41 14.30
CA ALA A 76 -8.93 -15.87 12.95
C ALA A 76 -8.25 -14.49 12.80
N PHE A 77 -8.39 -13.61 13.80
CA PHE A 77 -7.71 -12.33 13.83
C PHE A 77 -6.18 -12.51 13.87
N LEU A 78 -5.66 -13.39 14.73
CA LEU A 78 -4.23 -13.65 14.82
C LEU A 78 -3.67 -14.23 13.53
N VAL A 79 -4.38 -15.12 12.85
CA VAL A 79 -4.00 -15.64 11.52
C VAL A 79 -3.85 -14.49 10.52
N VAL A 80 -4.81 -13.56 10.47
CA VAL A 80 -4.70 -12.35 9.63
C VAL A 80 -3.53 -11.49 10.03
N ARG A 81 -3.26 -11.33 11.33
CA ARG A 81 -2.13 -10.52 11.80
C ARG A 81 -0.79 -11.18 11.46
N GLU A 82 -0.66 -12.48 11.60
CA GLU A 82 0.58 -13.20 11.32
C GLU A 82 0.89 -13.22 9.82
N SER A 83 -0.13 -13.43 8.97
CA SER A 83 0.05 -13.45 7.51
C SER A 83 0.58 -12.12 6.96
N LEU A 84 0.30 -11.01 7.65
CA LEU A 84 0.71 -9.66 7.27
C LEU A 84 2.07 -9.23 7.84
N ALA A 85 2.80 -10.11 8.53
CA ALA A 85 4.07 -9.76 9.18
C ALA A 85 5.10 -9.20 8.17
N ALA A 86 5.25 -9.84 7.02
CA ALA A 86 6.21 -9.41 5.99
C ALA A 86 5.86 -8.04 5.39
N GLN A 87 4.58 -7.80 5.09
CA GLN A 87 4.09 -6.54 4.53
C GLN A 87 4.21 -5.40 5.55
N ARG A 88 3.93 -5.68 6.84
CA ARG A 88 4.16 -4.70 7.91
C ARG A 88 5.63 -4.33 8.03
N ALA A 89 6.54 -5.30 8.05
CA ALA A 89 7.97 -5.05 8.11
C ALA A 89 8.47 -4.23 6.91
N ALA A 90 7.98 -4.54 5.70
CA ALA A 90 8.32 -3.79 4.51
C ALA A 90 7.79 -2.34 4.54
N LEU A 91 6.58 -2.13 5.06
CA LEU A 91 5.99 -0.79 5.21
C LEU A 91 6.71 0.00 6.31
N GLU A 92 7.07 -0.64 7.42
CA GLU A 92 7.88 -0.06 8.48
C GLU A 92 9.25 0.39 7.96
N GLU A 93 9.95 -0.45 7.19
CA GLU A 93 11.22 -0.09 6.54
C GLU A 93 11.07 1.16 5.65
N ALA A 94 9.97 1.24 4.91
CA ALA A 94 9.67 2.40 4.05
C ALA A 94 9.44 3.67 4.88
N ILE A 95 8.69 3.58 5.97
CA ILE A 95 8.40 4.69 6.88
C ILE A 95 9.67 5.14 7.60
N SER A 96 10.46 4.21 8.13
CA SER A 96 11.75 4.51 8.75
C SER A 96 12.72 5.17 7.77
N GLY A 97 12.70 4.77 6.49
CA GLY A 97 13.48 5.42 5.44
C GLY A 97 13.07 6.86 5.11
N LEU A 98 11.88 7.30 5.56
CA LEU A 98 11.43 8.69 5.48
C LEU A 98 11.85 9.53 6.70
N ALA A 99 12.13 8.90 7.84
CA ALA A 99 12.66 9.61 8.99
C ALA A 99 14.07 10.13 8.64
N GLN A 100 14.28 11.44 8.70
CA GLN A 100 15.61 12.02 8.52
C GLN A 100 16.42 11.81 9.80
N ASP A 101 17.53 11.09 9.71
CA ASP A 101 18.58 11.20 10.72
C ASP A 101 19.23 12.57 10.61
N GLU A 102 19.30 13.31 11.72
CA GLU A 102 19.87 14.67 11.81
C GLU A 102 21.34 14.77 11.33
N GLY A 103 22.00 13.63 11.07
CA GLY A 103 23.39 13.53 10.61
C GLY A 103 23.60 13.29 9.10
N GLU A 104 22.58 12.92 8.32
CA GLU A 104 22.72 12.62 6.87
C GLU A 104 22.26 13.78 5.98
N SER A 105 22.83 14.97 6.20
CA SER A 105 22.64 16.12 5.30
C SER A 105 23.50 15.95 4.05
N GLY A 106 22.91 15.46 2.95
CA GLY A 106 23.60 15.33 1.67
C GLY A 106 22.76 14.69 0.55
N MET A 107 23.32 14.64 -0.67
CA MET A 107 22.67 14.06 -1.86
C MET A 107 22.25 12.59 -1.67
N THR A 108 22.97 11.85 -0.82
CA THR A 108 22.68 10.46 -0.45
C THR A 108 21.44 10.33 0.42
N GLY A 109 21.28 11.20 1.42
CA GLY A 109 20.08 11.26 2.28
C GLY A 109 18.85 11.60 1.46
N GLY A 110 18.94 12.64 0.60
CA GLY A 110 17.85 13.03 -0.30
C GLY A 110 17.42 11.92 -1.27
N LEU A 111 18.38 11.16 -1.83
CA LEU A 111 18.08 10.03 -2.70
C LEU A 111 17.39 8.88 -1.94
N ARG A 112 17.80 8.60 -0.70
CA ARG A 112 17.17 7.57 0.15
C ARG A 112 15.73 7.94 0.48
N THR A 113 15.49 9.17 0.94
CA THR A 113 14.13 9.66 1.24
C THR A 113 13.23 9.65 0.01
N ALA A 114 13.74 10.08 -1.16
CA ALA A 114 12.99 10.03 -2.41
C ALA A 114 12.61 8.60 -2.81
N ARG A 115 13.54 7.64 -2.65
CA ARG A 115 13.28 6.22 -2.89
C ARG A 115 12.28 5.64 -1.90
N ALA A 116 12.39 5.98 -0.61
CA ALA A 116 11.46 5.54 0.43
C ALA A 116 10.04 6.04 0.14
N GLY A 117 9.89 7.32 -0.22
CA GLY A 117 8.62 7.92 -0.61
C GLY A 117 8.01 7.26 -1.85
N ALA A 118 8.83 6.98 -2.87
CA ALA A 118 8.37 6.31 -4.09
C ALA A 118 7.85 4.87 -3.83
N GLN A 119 8.27 4.23 -2.73
CA GLN A 119 7.87 2.87 -2.38
C GLN A 119 6.68 2.80 -1.39
N MET A 120 6.24 3.93 -0.82
CA MET A 120 5.14 3.93 0.15
C MET A 120 3.81 3.49 -0.45
N ALA A 121 3.41 4.12 -1.56
CA ALA A 121 2.16 3.80 -2.23
C ALA A 121 2.04 2.33 -2.66
N PRO A 122 3.02 1.73 -3.37
CA PRO A 122 2.92 0.31 -3.73
C PRO A 122 2.89 -0.60 -2.51
N ARG A 123 3.70 -0.35 -1.47
CA ARG A 123 3.67 -1.17 -0.24
C ARG A 123 2.35 -1.05 0.53
N ALA A 124 1.72 0.11 0.53
CA ALA A 124 0.41 0.30 1.14
C ALA A 124 -0.69 -0.46 0.37
N LEU A 125 -0.61 -0.48 -0.97
CA LEU A 125 -1.50 -1.30 -1.81
C LEU A 125 -1.28 -2.79 -1.58
N ASP A 126 -0.02 -3.26 -1.55
CA ASP A 126 0.32 -4.66 -1.27
C ASP A 126 -0.18 -5.10 0.11
N PHE A 127 0.01 -4.25 1.13
CA PHE A 127 -0.52 -4.48 2.47
C PHE A 127 -2.05 -4.59 2.46
N SER A 128 -2.73 -3.68 1.76
CA SER A 128 -4.19 -3.65 1.69
C SER A 128 -4.74 -4.89 0.98
N SER A 129 -4.15 -5.26 -0.16
CA SER A 129 -4.50 -6.48 -0.89
C SER A 129 -4.30 -7.73 -0.03
N ALA A 130 -3.12 -7.86 0.59
CA ALA A 130 -2.80 -9.01 1.44
C ALA A 130 -3.75 -9.12 2.65
N ARG A 131 -4.09 -7.98 3.27
CA ARG A 131 -5.04 -7.94 4.39
C ARG A 131 -6.41 -8.43 3.94
N ASN A 132 -6.89 -7.91 2.81
CA ASN A 132 -8.24 -8.21 2.35
C ASN A 132 -8.36 -9.70 1.97
N GLU A 133 -7.37 -10.26 1.27
CA GLU A 133 -7.35 -11.69 0.94
C GLU A 133 -7.21 -12.57 2.20
N SER A 134 -6.36 -12.18 3.15
CA SER A 134 -6.23 -12.92 4.40
C SER A 134 -7.53 -12.91 5.20
N MET A 135 -8.23 -11.77 5.27
CA MET A 135 -9.52 -11.66 5.92
C MET A 135 -10.60 -12.50 5.22
N LEU A 136 -10.65 -12.49 3.89
CA LEU A 136 -11.55 -13.36 3.12
C LEU A 136 -11.31 -14.84 3.43
N SER A 137 -10.04 -15.25 3.53
CA SER A 137 -9.65 -16.63 3.85
C SER A 137 -9.98 -17.02 5.30
N ALA A 138 -9.83 -16.09 6.24
CA ALA A 138 -10.14 -16.28 7.66
C ALA A 138 -11.64 -16.15 7.97
N GLY A 139 -12.46 -15.78 6.99
CA GLY A 139 -13.89 -15.60 7.19
C GLY A 139 -14.21 -14.38 8.07
N MET A 140 -13.46 -13.30 7.93
CA MET A 140 -13.54 -12.12 8.80
C MET A 140 -13.87 -10.86 8.00
N GLY A 141 -14.83 -10.06 8.50
CA GLY A 141 -15.18 -8.76 7.93
C GLY A 141 -14.34 -7.62 8.49
N PHE A 142 -14.36 -6.46 7.83
CA PHE A 142 -13.61 -5.27 8.27
C PHE A 142 -14.06 -4.73 9.63
N GLY A 143 -15.36 -4.71 9.88
CA GLY A 143 -15.90 -4.25 11.17
C GLY A 143 -15.41 -5.11 12.32
N GLU A 144 -15.45 -6.43 12.14
CA GLU A 144 -14.94 -7.38 13.11
C GLU A 144 -13.44 -7.25 13.34
N TYR A 145 -12.64 -7.25 12.26
CA TYR A 145 -11.20 -7.07 12.35
C TYR A 145 -10.82 -5.79 13.11
N THR A 146 -11.52 -4.69 12.80
CA THR A 146 -11.29 -3.39 13.43
C THR A 146 -11.67 -3.43 14.91
N TRP A 147 -12.81 -4.00 15.26
CA TRP A 147 -13.25 -4.14 16.64
C TRP A 147 -12.28 -4.99 17.48
N ILE A 148 -11.88 -6.17 17.00
CA ILE A 148 -10.89 -7.02 17.69
C ILE A 148 -9.54 -6.30 17.83
N TYR A 149 -9.10 -5.59 16.79
CA TYR A 149 -7.87 -4.81 16.83
C TYR A 149 -7.89 -3.78 17.96
N TRP A 150 -8.95 -2.98 18.04
CA TRP A 150 -9.09 -1.97 19.08
C TRP A 150 -9.22 -2.58 20.47
N LEU A 151 -10.05 -3.62 20.62
CA LEU A 151 -10.21 -4.34 21.89
C LEU A 151 -8.87 -4.89 22.40
N THR A 152 -8.08 -5.48 21.50
CA THR A 152 -6.76 -6.02 21.83
C THR A 152 -5.77 -4.91 22.21
N TYR A 153 -5.84 -3.77 21.54
CA TYR A 153 -4.94 -2.64 21.81
C TYR A 153 -5.30 -1.93 23.12
N ASP A 154 -6.59 -1.73 23.37
CA ASP A 154 -7.13 -1.24 24.63
C ASP A 154 -6.70 -2.16 25.79
N ALA A 155 -6.84 -3.47 25.59
CA ALA A 155 -6.34 -4.48 26.51
C ALA A 155 -4.83 -4.41 26.75
N TRP A 156 -4.06 -4.24 25.67
CA TRP A 156 -2.61 -4.11 25.72
C TRP A 156 -2.15 -2.84 26.46
N LEU A 157 -2.93 -1.77 26.41
CA LEU A 157 -2.71 -0.54 27.18
C LEU A 157 -3.03 -0.68 28.68
N GLY A 158 -3.49 -1.85 29.12
CA GLY A 158 -3.72 -2.17 30.53
C GLY A 158 -5.15 -1.97 31.00
N HIS A 159 -6.09 -1.70 30.08
CA HIS A 159 -7.52 -1.69 30.38
C HIS A 159 -8.08 -3.11 30.25
N PRO A 160 -8.99 -3.57 31.11
CA PRO A 160 -9.62 -4.87 30.90
C PRO A 160 -10.62 -4.76 29.72
N ALA A 161 -10.66 -5.80 28.88
CA ALA A 161 -11.40 -5.78 27.60
C ALA A 161 -12.91 -5.52 27.76
N ASP A 162 -13.49 -5.88 28.90
CA ASP A 162 -14.90 -5.65 29.24
C ASP A 162 -15.24 -4.18 29.56
N GLU A 163 -14.24 -3.32 29.79
CA GLU A 163 -14.43 -1.87 29.99
C GLU A 163 -14.41 -1.07 28.67
N SER A 164 -14.08 -1.70 27.54
CA SER A 164 -13.92 -1.03 26.24
C SER A 164 -15.23 -0.49 25.68
N THR A 165 -15.41 0.84 25.57
CA THR A 165 -16.68 1.48 25.13
C THR A 165 -17.04 1.32 23.65
N LEU A 166 -16.35 0.44 22.91
CA LEU A 166 -16.50 0.24 21.47
C LEU A 166 -17.67 -0.69 21.08
N HIS A 167 -18.65 -0.85 21.98
CA HIS A 167 -19.85 -1.66 21.77
C HIS A 167 -20.96 -0.92 21.00
#